data_AF-A0A7V9MN47-F1
#
_entry.id   AF-A0A7V9MN47-F1
#
_cell.length_a   1.000
_cell.length_b   1.000
_cell.length_c   1.000
_cell.angle_alpha   90.00
_cell.angle_beta   90.00
_cell.angle_gamma   90.00
#
_symmetry.space_group_name_H-M   'P 1'
#
loop_
_entity.id
_entity.type
_entity.pdbx_description
1 polymer ?
#
loop_
_entity_poly.entity_id
_entity_poly.type
_entity_poly.pdbx_seq_one_letter_code
_entity_poly.pdbx_strand_id
1 'polypeptide(L)'
;MQKITSVKDLKNAIEQLEYKQAQEWPLLKEEFLNTFEKMKPLNVLKSTFKEFTTLPDFKEDIMGATMGITAGYLSKSLVVGESHNPLKKLLGSLLQLGVSNAVSKNSDTIKLVASSLFNLFTKKIDPENEKSF
;
A
#
# COMPACT_ATOMS: atom_id res chain seq x y z
N MET A 1 46.48 1.64 31.29
CA MET A 1 46.10 0.23 31.10
C MET A 1 47.16 -0.64 31.75
N GLN A 2 46.78 -1.51 32.69
CA GLN A 2 47.72 -2.46 33.28
C GLN A 2 48.12 -3.51 32.22
N LYS A 3 49.41 -3.84 32.12
CA LYS A 3 49.88 -4.90 31.23
C LYS A 3 49.40 -6.24 31.79
N ILE A 4 48.63 -6.98 31.00
CA ILE A 4 48.19 -8.33 31.35
C ILE A 4 49.38 -9.27 31.18
N THR A 5 49.92 -9.78 32.28
CA THR A 5 51.08 -10.70 32.26
C THR A 5 50.76 -12.07 32.87
N SER A 6 49.58 -12.24 33.46
CA SER A 6 49.12 -13.51 34.05
C SER A 6 47.65 -13.81 33.76
N VAL A 7 47.27 -15.09 33.80
CA VAL A 7 45.87 -15.56 33.68
C VAL A 7 44.97 -14.93 34.75
N LYS A 8 45.54 -14.63 35.93
CA LYS A 8 44.82 -13.96 37.02
C LYS A 8 44.48 -12.50 36.68
N ASP A 9 45.40 -11.81 35.99
CA ASP A 9 45.18 -10.43 35.54
C ASP A 9 44.16 -10.37 34.41
N LEU A 10 44.14 -11.39 33.54
CA LEU A 10 43.16 -11.51 32.47
C LEU A 10 41.75 -11.67 33.03
N LYS A 11 41.55 -12.55 34.03
CA LYS A 11 40.25 -12.71 34.70
C LYS A 11 39.77 -11.42 35.36
N ASN A 12 40.68 -10.72 36.06
CA ASN A 12 40.34 -9.48 36.73
C ASN A 12 39.99 -8.36 35.72
N ALA A 13 40.68 -8.33 34.58
CA ALA A 13 40.36 -7.41 33.49
C ALA A 13 39.01 -7.73 32.84
N ILE A 14 38.67 -9.01 32.65
CA ILE A 14 37.36 -9.43 32.15
C ILE A 14 36.26 -8.98 33.11
N GLU A 15 36.41 -9.24 34.41
CA GLU A 15 35.42 -8.85 35.42
C GLU A 15 35.21 -7.33 35.47
N GLN A 16 36.30 -6.55 35.35
CA GLN A 16 36.21 -5.09 35.25
C GLN A 16 35.50 -4.63 33.97
N LEU A 17 35.77 -5.28 32.84
CA LEU A 17 35.13 -4.95 31.57
C LEU A 17 33.65 -5.34 31.55
N GLU A 18 33.27 -6.48 32.14
CA GLU A 18 31.89 -6.91 32.31
C GLU A 18 31.12 -5.95 33.22
N TYR A 19 31.71 -5.54 34.34
CA TYR A 19 31.13 -4.54 35.22
C TYR A 19 30.91 -3.21 34.49
N LYS A 20 31.92 -2.75 33.75
CA LYS A 20 31.84 -1.52 32.97
C LYS A 20 30.77 -1.62 31.87
N GLN A 21 30.72 -2.74 31.15
CA GLN A 21 29.71 -2.99 30.12
C GLN A 21 28.30 -3.03 30.72
N ALA A 22 28.09 -3.65 31.88
CA ALA A 22 26.80 -3.70 32.55
C ALA A 22 26.29 -2.31 32.98
N GLN A 23 27.19 -1.37 33.27
CA GLN A 23 26.84 0.01 33.61
C GLN A 23 26.60 0.89 32.37
N GLU A 24 27.36 0.68 31.29
CA GLU A 24 27.27 1.49 30.07
C GLU A 24 26.15 1.04 29.12
N TRP A 25 25.80 -0.25 29.14
CA TRP A 25 24.78 -0.85 28.26
C TRP A 25 23.35 -0.29 28.45
N PRO A 26 22.84 -0.08 29.67
CA PRO A 26 21.51 0.49 29.88
C PRO A 26 21.37 1.89 29.29
N LEU A 27 22.41 2.71 29.48
CA LEU A 27 22.46 4.11 29.05
C LEU A 27 22.50 4.19 27.51
N LEU A 28 23.29 3.33 26.87
CA LEU A 28 23.32 3.20 25.41
C LEU A 28 21.97 2.71 24.85
N LYS A 29 21.33 1.76 25.53
CA LYS A 29 20.04 1.21 25.11
C LYS A 29 18.91 2.25 25.19
N GLU A 30 18.94 3.10 26.21
CA GLU A 30 17.95 4.16 26.41
C GLU A 30 18.08 5.25 25.33
N GLU A 31 19.31 5.70 25.05
CA GLU A 31 19.60 6.64 23.95
C GLU A 31 19.26 6.05 22.57
N PHE A 32 19.54 4.76 22.36
CA PHE A 32 19.17 4.07 21.13
C PHE A 32 17.65 3.98 20.96
N LEU A 33 16.92 3.59 22.00
CA LEU A 33 15.45 3.53 21.97
C LEU A 33 14.85 4.92 21.72
N ASN A 34 15.30 5.95 22.42
CA ASN A 34 14.82 7.32 22.21
C ASN A 34 15.10 7.82 20.78
N THR A 35 16.28 7.52 20.24
CA THR A 35 16.62 7.89 18.86
C THR A 35 15.78 7.10 17.86
N PHE A 36 15.61 5.80 18.09
CA PHE A 36 14.78 4.93 17.25
C PHE A 36 13.31 5.36 17.27
N GLU A 37 12.77 5.73 18.43
CA GLU A 37 11.41 6.26 18.55
C GLU A 37 11.20 7.59 17.86
N LYS A 38 12.21 8.46 17.83
CA LYS A 38 12.18 9.71 17.06
C LYS A 38 12.28 9.46 15.55
N MET A 39 13.01 8.44 15.12
CA MET A 39 13.12 8.04 13.71
C MET A 39 11.96 7.18 13.21
N LYS A 40 11.05 6.72 14.08
CA LYS A 40 9.84 6.02 13.64
C LYS A 40 9.04 6.97 12.73
N PRO A 41 8.75 6.56 11.47
CA PRO A 41 7.99 7.39 10.53
C PRO A 41 6.64 7.86 11.08
N LEU A 42 6.06 7.06 11.99
CA LEU A 42 4.82 7.38 12.71
C LEU A 42 4.93 8.64 13.58
N ASN A 43 6.06 8.86 14.25
CA ASN A 43 6.25 10.05 15.10
C ASN A 43 6.46 11.31 14.24
N VAL A 44 7.17 11.18 13.12
CA VAL A 44 7.29 12.26 12.12
C VAL A 44 5.93 12.60 11.52
N LEU A 45 5.16 11.58 11.11
CA LEU A 45 3.82 11.79 10.56
C LEU A 45 2.89 12.45 11.58
N LYS A 46 2.98 12.08 12.87
CA LYS A 46 2.17 12.68 13.94
C LYS A 46 2.51 14.14 14.20
N SER A 47 3.80 14.52 14.21
CA SER A 47 4.19 15.93 14.36
C SER A 47 3.78 16.76 13.16
N THR A 48 4.00 16.24 11.94
CA THR A 48 3.56 16.88 10.70
C THR A 48 2.03 17.02 10.66
N PHE A 49 1.27 15.97 10.98
CA PHE A 49 -0.19 16.08 10.98
C PHE A 49 -0.70 17.12 11.98
N LYS A 50 -0.11 17.18 13.17
CA LYS A 50 -0.51 18.15 14.20
C LYS A 50 -0.24 19.59 13.76
N GLU A 51 0.93 19.88 13.19
CA GLU A 51 1.28 21.21 12.68
C GLU A 51 0.42 21.62 11.48
N PHE A 52 0.07 20.68 10.61
CA PHE A 52 -0.74 20.96 9.43
C PHE A 52 -2.23 21.16 9.78
N THR A 53 -2.76 20.45 10.80
CA THR A 53 -4.15 20.64 11.27
C THR A 53 -4.42 21.99 11.93
N THR A 54 -3.39 22.73 12.32
CA THR A 54 -3.54 24.07 12.92
C THR A 54 -3.64 25.20 11.89
N LEU A 55 -3.38 24.94 10.60
CA LEU A 55 -3.52 25.94 9.55
C LEU A 55 -4.98 25.99 9.04
N PRO A 56 -5.61 27.18 8.92
CA PRO A 56 -7.00 27.32 8.45
C PRO A 56 -7.24 26.70 7.07
N ASP A 57 -6.26 26.79 6.16
CA ASP A 57 -6.38 26.34 4.77
C ASP A 57 -6.37 24.80 4.62
N PHE A 58 -5.83 24.07 5.60
CA PHE A 58 -5.66 22.62 5.50
C PHE A 58 -6.97 21.84 5.61
N LYS A 59 -8.03 22.43 6.20
CA LYS A 59 -9.33 21.77 6.31
C LYS A 59 -9.95 21.51 4.93
N GLU A 60 -9.76 22.43 3.98
CA GLU A 60 -10.22 22.26 2.60
C GLU A 60 -9.37 21.23 1.86
N ASP A 61 -8.05 21.25 2.03
CA ASP A 61 -7.13 20.28 1.43
C ASP A 61 -7.35 18.84 1.94
N ILE A 62 -7.61 18.64 3.24
CA ILE A 62 -7.97 17.33 3.79
C ILE A 62 -9.28 16.84 3.19
N MET A 63 -10.27 17.73 3.02
CA MET A 63 -11.56 17.36 2.46
C MET A 63 -11.39 16.91 1.00
N GLY A 64 -10.59 17.63 0.21
CA GLY A 64 -10.22 17.25 -1.16
C GLY A 64 -9.45 15.92 -1.21
N ALA A 65 -8.46 15.72 -0.34
CA ALA A 65 -7.68 14.49 -0.27
C ALA A 65 -8.54 13.29 0.16
N THR A 66 -9.42 13.47 1.15
CA THR A 66 -10.33 12.43 1.63
C THR A 66 -11.33 12.06 0.54
N MET A 67 -11.87 13.04 -0.17
CA MET A 67 -12.73 12.82 -1.33
C MET A 67 -11.98 12.08 -2.45
N GLY A 68 -10.74 12.45 -2.75
CA GLY A 68 -9.91 11.76 -3.75
C GLY A 68 -9.60 10.31 -3.37
N ILE A 69 -9.28 10.03 -2.10
CA ILE A 69 -9.06 8.67 -1.60
C ILE A 69 -10.36 7.86 -1.65
N THR A 70 -11.47 8.45 -1.21
CA THR A 70 -12.78 7.78 -1.20
C THR A 70 -13.25 7.52 -2.63
N ALA A 71 -13.17 8.51 -3.51
CA ALA A 71 -13.51 8.37 -4.92
C ALA A 71 -12.59 7.37 -5.63
N GLY A 72 -11.29 7.36 -5.33
CA GLY A 72 -10.34 6.38 -5.85
C GLY A 72 -10.63 4.96 -5.35
N TYR A 73 -11.03 4.81 -4.08
CA TYR A 73 -11.44 3.53 -3.50
C TYR A 73 -12.75 3.03 -4.11
N LEU A 74 -13.77 3.89 -4.20
CA LEU A 74 -15.05 3.57 -4.83
C LEU A 74 -14.87 3.26 -6.32
N SER A 75 -14.06 4.04 -7.04
CA SER A 75 -13.70 3.78 -8.44
C SER A 75 -13.01 2.42 -8.60
N LYS A 76 -12.04 2.09 -7.73
CA LYS A 76 -11.41 0.77 -7.71
C LYS A 76 -12.42 -0.34 -7.46
N SER A 77 -13.34 -0.16 -6.51
CA SER A 77 -14.38 -1.14 -6.18
C SER A 77 -15.40 -1.33 -7.31
N LEU A 78 -15.77 -0.26 -8.00
CA LEU A 78 -16.75 -0.28 -9.10
C LEU A 78 -16.16 -0.78 -10.43
N VAL A 79 -14.93 -0.37 -10.77
CA VAL A 79 -14.28 -0.72 -12.04
C VAL A 79 -13.72 -2.15 -12.01
N VAL A 80 -13.25 -2.63 -10.86
CA VAL A 80 -12.61 -3.94 -10.73
C VAL A 80 -13.60 -5.01 -10.23
N GLY A 81 -14.73 -4.60 -9.64
CA GLY A 81 -15.65 -5.49 -8.92
C GLY A 81 -15.00 -6.08 -7.66
N GLU A 82 -15.82 -6.54 -6.70
CA GLU A 82 -15.37 -7.26 -5.49
C GLU A 82 -14.78 -8.65 -5.82
N SER A 83 -13.82 -8.74 -6.75
CA SER A 83 -13.04 -9.96 -6.87
C SER A 83 -12.04 -9.98 -5.72
N HIS A 84 -12.41 -10.68 -4.65
CA HIS A 84 -11.58 -10.97 -3.47
C HIS A 84 -10.27 -11.72 -3.79
N ASN A 85 -10.04 -12.08 -5.07
CA ASN A 85 -8.88 -12.82 -5.51
C ASN A 85 -7.99 -11.99 -6.48
N PRO A 86 -6.80 -11.54 -6.06
CA PRO A 86 -5.89 -10.73 -6.88
C PRO A 86 -5.46 -11.41 -8.19
N LEU A 87 -5.49 -12.75 -8.23
CA LEU A 87 -5.23 -13.55 -9.43
C LEU A 87 -6.27 -13.32 -10.53
N LYS A 88 -7.56 -13.20 -10.18
CA LYS A 88 -8.62 -12.92 -11.16
C LYS A 88 -8.47 -11.53 -11.78
N LYS A 89 -7.98 -10.57 -10.99
CA LYS A 89 -7.67 -9.21 -11.48
C LYS A 89 -6.50 -9.22 -12.46
N LEU A 90 -5.46 -10.00 -12.17
CA LEU A 90 -4.34 -10.17 -13.09
C LEU A 90 -4.78 -10.85 -14.40
N LEU A 91 -5.56 -11.93 -14.31
CA LEU A 91 -6.09 -12.65 -15.47
C LEU A 91 -7.02 -11.76 -16.31
N GLY A 92 -7.89 -10.98 -15.68
CA GLY A 92 -8.74 -10.00 -16.37
C GLY A 92 -7.92 -8.92 -17.09
N SER A 93 -6.85 -8.43 -16.46
CA SER A 93 -5.94 -7.46 -17.07
C SER A 93 -5.16 -8.05 -18.25
N LEU A 94 -4.68 -9.29 -18.13
CA LEU A 94 -4.01 -10.01 -19.22
C LEU A 94 -4.97 -10.30 -20.39
N LEU A 95 -6.21 -10.69 -20.11
CA LEU A 95 -7.25 -10.86 -21.11
C LEU A 95 -7.57 -9.54 -21.80
N GLN A 96 -7.70 -8.45 -21.04
CA GLN A 96 -7.96 -7.12 -21.59
C GLN A 96 -6.80 -6.63 -22.47
N LEU A 97 -5.55 -6.88 -22.06
CA LEU A 97 -4.37 -6.57 -22.87
C LEU A 97 -4.32 -7.42 -24.15
N GLY A 98 -4.66 -8.70 -24.06
CA GLY A 98 -4.74 -9.61 -25.20
C GLY A 98 -5.81 -9.19 -26.22
N VAL A 99 -7.02 -8.88 -25.74
CA VAL A 99 -8.11 -8.38 -26.59
C VAL A 99 -7.74 -7.02 -27.17
N SER A 100 -7.21 -6.09 -26.37
CA SER A 100 -6.79 -4.76 -26.84
C SER A 100 -5.71 -4.83 -27.92
N ASN A 101 -4.73 -5.73 -27.79
CA ASN A 101 -3.71 -5.95 -28.81
C ASN A 101 -4.25 -6.63 -30.09
N ALA A 102 -5.25 -7.51 -29.98
CA ALA A 102 -5.87 -8.14 -31.14
C ALA A 102 -6.79 -7.17 -31.90
N VAL A 103 -7.51 -6.32 -31.16
CA VAL A 103 -8.45 -5.31 -31.65
C VAL A 103 -7.71 -4.12 -32.26
N SER A 104 -6.59 -3.68 -31.69
CA SER A 104 -5.80 -2.55 -32.22
C SER A 104 -5.14 -2.84 -33.57
N LYS A 105 -4.92 -4.11 -33.91
CA LYS A 105 -4.33 -4.52 -35.19
C LYS A 105 -5.34 -4.68 -36.33
N ASN A 106 -6.66 -4.71 -36.05
CA ASN A 106 -7.70 -4.94 -37.06
C ASN A 106 -8.93 -4.07 -36.78
N SER A 107 -9.07 -2.96 -37.50
CA SER A 107 -10.23 -2.04 -37.42
C SER A 107 -11.58 -2.74 -37.65
N ASP A 108 -11.60 -3.75 -38.52
CA ASP A 108 -12.81 -4.53 -38.82
C ASP A 108 -13.19 -5.49 -37.69
N THR A 109 -12.21 -6.00 -36.94
CA THR A 109 -12.46 -6.84 -35.76
C THR A 109 -13.10 -6.04 -34.63
N ILE A 110 -12.75 -4.75 -34.49
CA ILE A 110 -13.41 -3.85 -33.53
C ILE A 110 -14.91 -3.77 -33.81
N LYS A 111 -15.30 -3.59 -35.09
CA LYS A 111 -16.71 -3.50 -35.49
C LYS A 111 -17.45 -4.80 -35.26
N LEU A 112 -16.84 -5.95 -35.55
CA LEU A 112 -17.46 -7.27 -35.35
C LEU A 112 -17.61 -7.63 -33.88
N VAL A 113 -16.60 -7.36 -33.05
CA VAL A 113 -16.67 -7.59 -31.60
C VAL A 113 -17.66 -6.62 -30.96
N ALA A 114 -17.61 -5.33 -31.31
CA ALA A 114 -18.55 -4.33 -30.79
C ALA A 114 -19.99 -4.65 -31.19
N SER A 115 -20.25 -5.02 -32.45
CA SER A 115 -21.60 -5.40 -32.90
C SER A 115 -22.07 -6.72 -32.28
N SER A 116 -21.19 -7.70 -32.06
CA SER A 116 -21.55 -8.95 -31.38
C SER A 116 -21.87 -8.72 -29.90
N LEU A 117 -21.10 -7.89 -29.20
CA LEU A 117 -21.39 -7.50 -27.82
C LEU A 117 -22.68 -6.68 -27.74
N PHE A 118 -22.85 -5.72 -28.65
CA PHE A 118 -24.08 -4.93 -28.72
C PHE A 118 -25.31 -5.81 -28.97
N ASN A 119 -25.23 -6.75 -29.92
CA ASN A 119 -26.32 -7.68 -30.21
C ASN A 119 -26.60 -8.65 -29.06
N LEU A 120 -25.59 -9.07 -28.28
CA LEU A 120 -25.80 -9.89 -27.08
C LEU A 120 -26.45 -9.10 -25.95
N PHE A 121 -26.11 -7.82 -25.80
CA PHE A 121 -26.74 -6.92 -24.82
C PHE A 121 -28.16 -6.53 -25.22
N THR A 122 -28.45 -6.30 -26.50
CA THR A 122 -29.81 -5.97 -26.98
C THR A 122 -30.71 -7.20 -27.08
N LYS A 123 -30.20 -8.37 -27.49
CA LYS A 123 -30.98 -9.63 -27.54
C LYS A 123 -31.46 -10.11 -26.16
N LYS A 124 -30.79 -9.69 -25.08
CA LYS A 124 -31.19 -10.00 -23.70
C LYS A 124 -32.26 -9.03 -23.16
N ILE A 125 -32.54 -7.94 -23.87
CA ILE A 125 -33.54 -6.92 -23.49
C ILE A 125 -34.94 -7.26 -24.02
N ASP A 126 -35.07 -8.23 -24.94
CA ASP A 126 -36.38 -8.76 -25.35
C ASP A 126 -36.56 -10.23 -24.97
N PRO A 127 -37.38 -10.50 -23.94
CA PRO A 127 -38.23 -11.67 -23.90
C PRO A 127 -39.71 -11.24 -23.86
N GLU A 128 -40.46 -11.68 -24.89
CA GLU A 128 -41.91 -11.85 -24.94
C GLU A 128 -42.84 -10.70 -24.48
N ASN A 129 -43.53 -10.11 -25.45
CA ASN A 129 -44.99 -9.99 -25.35
C ASN A 129 -45.62 -10.28 -26.72
N GLU A 130 -45.73 -11.58 -27.03
CA GLU A 130 -46.81 -12.08 -27.87
C GLU A 130 -47.98 -12.41 -26.92
N LYS A 131 -49.07 -11.63 -26.98
CA LYS A 131 -50.47 -12.09 -26.84
C LYS A 131 -51.47 -10.91 -26.89
N SER A 132 -52.54 -11.13 -27.67
CA SER A 132 -53.87 -10.52 -27.58
C SER A 132 -54.11 -9.15 -28.26
N PHE A 133 -54.50 -9.13 -29.54
CA PHE A 133 -55.92 -9.08 -29.99
C PHE A 133 -55.99 -9.15 -31.52
#